data_AF-A0A831LU54-F1
#
_entry.id   AF-A0A831LU54-F1
#
_cell.length_a   1.000
_cell.length_b   1.000
_cell.length_c   1.000
_cell.angle_alpha   90.00
_cell.angle_beta   90.00
_cell.angle_gamma   90.00
#
_symmetry.space_group_name_H-M   'P 1'
#
loop_
_entity.id
_entity.type
_entity.pdbx_description
1 polymer ?
#
loop_
_entity_poly.entity_id
_entity_poly.type
_entity_poly.pdbx_seq_one_letter_code
_entity_poly.pdbx_strand_id
1 'polypeptide(L)'
;MFICKAVDGTCKKLTSLDSLGNGGGGVTPPGPTPSGGPVTIKFPVGINGRNEALDVLNIQVALVQVGPANGGQTPDFAMDGICGPKTKAAIQKFQLQHFGWKGCDGLIEPGKQTLAKLNELLGHGGGGGIPILGAGPGGAAKQAGGSAPSAAPPTELQKGIALALKWILAAQANVIAAIPMVNSKDTPGPFQVFSRSERMRHLNKHFLIDKTPAKMANTRFVLKTFDRMRQVFERPGGLWGEAAFQPDPLKDNTVYAYTWWGGFFKGGQHRVEKKHKIRLDTVFLSPPFTPLVEERKAFTIIHELAHFVGHPEFIDDHAYNFQGKMKKINNLPPHLKLLNAESYSNFAYEVANGKEAPIF
;
A
#
# COMPACT_ATOMS: atom_id res chain seq x y z
N MET A 1 -19.48 8.98 -0.46
CA MET A 1 -19.70 7.74 -1.22
C MET A 1 -19.37 8.08 -2.66
N PHE A 2 -18.51 7.29 -3.29
CA PHE A 2 -18.26 7.38 -4.73
C PHE A 2 -19.05 6.25 -5.39
N ILE A 3 -19.50 6.41 -6.63
CA ILE A 3 -20.48 5.51 -7.27
C ILE A 3 -20.05 5.42 -8.73
N CYS A 4 -19.43 4.32 -9.19
CA CYS A 4 -18.87 4.20 -10.55
C CYS A 4 -19.87 3.76 -11.61
N LYS A 5 -20.48 4.65 -12.40
CA LYS A 5 -21.68 4.27 -13.18
C LYS A 5 -21.45 3.32 -14.37
N ALA A 6 -22.37 2.35 -14.52
CA ALA A 6 -22.41 1.29 -15.52
C ALA A 6 -22.83 1.76 -16.92
N VAL A 7 -23.52 2.90 -17.06
CA VAL A 7 -24.11 3.34 -18.35
C VAL A 7 -23.26 4.41 -19.07
N ASP A 8 -22.32 5.06 -18.38
CA ASP A 8 -21.47 6.11 -18.97
C ASP A 8 -20.04 6.17 -18.39
N GLY A 9 -19.67 5.22 -17.50
CA GLY A 9 -18.35 5.20 -16.86
C GLY A 9 -18.09 6.40 -15.93
N THR A 10 -19.09 7.25 -15.67
CA THR A 10 -18.90 8.42 -14.80
C THR A 10 -19.21 8.05 -13.36
N CYS A 11 -18.21 8.17 -12.47
CA CYS A 11 -18.48 8.19 -11.04
C CYS A 11 -18.80 9.61 -10.58
N LYS A 12 -19.83 9.75 -9.71
CA LYS A 12 -20.18 11.02 -9.07
C LYS A 12 -19.97 10.94 -7.56
N LYS A 13 -19.35 11.97 -7.00
CA LYS A 13 -19.34 12.24 -5.57
C LYS A 13 -20.77 12.53 -5.10
N LEU A 14 -21.32 11.64 -4.28
CA LEU A 14 -22.43 12.02 -3.40
C LEU A 14 -21.81 12.60 -2.12
N THR A 15 -21.70 13.94 -2.09
CA THR A 15 -22.03 14.65 -0.86
C THR A 15 -23.46 14.22 -0.55
N SER A 16 -23.77 13.77 0.66
CA SER A 16 -25.16 13.55 1.03
C SER A 16 -25.99 14.75 0.58
N LEU A 17 -27.27 14.53 0.24
CA LEU A 17 -28.20 15.64 0.34
C LEU A 17 -27.99 16.25 1.75
N ASP A 18 -27.65 17.54 1.75
CA ASP A 18 -27.48 18.44 2.90
C ASP A 18 -26.07 18.53 3.58
N SER A 19 -25.28 19.49 3.08
CA SER A 19 -24.65 20.65 3.76
C SER A 19 -23.71 20.55 5.00
N LEU A 20 -22.49 21.11 4.81
CA LEU A 20 -21.62 21.93 5.73
C LEU A 20 -20.96 21.26 6.97
N GLY A 21 -19.69 21.51 7.37
CA GLY A 21 -18.65 22.43 6.91
C GLY A 21 -17.31 22.32 7.70
N ASN A 22 -16.23 22.77 7.03
CA ASN A 22 -15.06 23.57 7.42
C ASN A 22 -14.11 23.30 8.63
N GLY A 23 -12.80 23.53 8.36
CA GLY A 23 -11.69 23.87 9.29
C GLY A 23 -10.71 22.72 9.61
N GLY A 24 -9.37 22.78 9.51
CA GLY A 24 -8.38 23.85 9.28
C GLY A 24 -7.12 23.58 10.16
N GLY A 25 -5.90 23.80 9.64
CA GLY A 25 -4.66 24.04 10.43
C GLY A 25 -3.64 22.89 10.55
N GLY A 26 -2.37 23.15 10.18
CA GLY A 26 -1.28 22.16 10.08
C GLY A 26 -0.11 22.32 11.07
N VAL A 27 1.04 21.73 10.69
CA VAL A 27 2.47 21.98 11.02
C VAL A 27 3.24 20.64 11.08
N THR A 28 4.38 20.54 10.39
CA THR A 28 5.34 19.40 10.37
C THR A 28 6.73 19.83 10.86
N PRO A 29 7.48 18.92 11.50
CA PRO A 29 8.95 18.90 11.37
C PRO A 29 9.52 17.46 11.18
N PRO A 30 10.84 17.28 10.99
CA PRO A 30 11.47 16.69 9.81
C PRO A 30 11.65 15.16 9.85
N GLY A 31 11.52 14.53 8.67
CA GLY A 31 11.67 13.08 8.50
C GLY A 31 13.12 12.65 8.20
N PRO A 32 13.57 11.49 8.71
CA PRO A 32 14.83 10.87 8.36
C PRO A 32 14.66 9.81 7.27
N THR A 33 15.74 9.63 6.52
CA THR A 33 15.92 8.75 5.36
C THR A 33 15.80 7.26 5.68
N PRO A 34 15.03 6.46 4.90
CA PRO A 34 15.11 5.00 4.94
C PRO A 34 16.12 4.48 3.90
N SER A 35 17.18 3.85 4.41
CA SER A 35 18.10 2.98 3.68
C SER A 35 17.41 1.63 3.47
N GLY A 36 17.27 1.17 2.22
CA GLY A 36 16.66 -0.12 1.84
C GLY A 36 17.56 -1.35 2.11
N GLY A 37 18.26 -1.35 3.23
CA GLY A 37 19.05 -2.47 3.73
C GLY A 37 18.54 -2.95 5.09
N PRO A 38 19.08 -4.06 5.62
CA PRO A 38 18.74 -4.50 6.97
C PRO A 38 18.92 -3.35 7.96
N VAL A 39 17.98 -3.25 8.89
CA VAL A 39 18.03 -2.31 10.02
C VAL A 39 19.34 -2.57 10.76
N THR A 40 20.20 -1.56 10.76
CA THR A 40 21.49 -1.57 11.47
C THR A 40 21.50 -0.43 12.48
N ILE A 41 22.12 -0.70 13.63
CA ILE A 41 22.36 0.28 14.69
C ILE A 41 23.84 0.22 15.07
N LYS A 42 24.45 1.37 15.36
CA LYS A 42 25.87 1.46 15.77
C LYS A 42 26.02 1.27 17.27
N PHE A 43 25.07 1.75 18.07
CA PHE A 43 25.09 1.67 19.52
C PHE A 43 23.77 1.11 20.07
N PRO A 44 23.78 0.57 21.31
CA PRO A 44 22.57 0.00 21.91
C PRO A 44 21.45 1.04 22.12
N VAL A 45 20.20 0.64 21.83
CA VAL A 45 18.98 1.46 21.91
C VAL A 45 18.01 0.84 22.90
N GLY A 46 17.52 1.61 23.87
CA GLY A 46 16.54 1.19 24.87
C GLY A 46 16.95 1.51 26.30
N ILE A 47 16.57 0.65 27.24
CA ILE A 47 16.92 0.77 28.67
C ILE A 47 18.43 0.64 28.84
N ASN A 48 19.07 1.62 29.48
CA ASN A 48 20.53 1.71 29.67
C ASN A 48 21.36 1.73 28.36
N GLY A 49 20.73 1.89 27.20
CA GLY A 49 21.43 2.06 25.92
C GLY A 49 22.02 3.46 25.75
N ARG A 50 22.98 3.60 24.83
CA ARG A 50 23.54 4.90 24.44
C ARG A 50 22.50 5.82 23.80
N ASN A 51 21.48 5.23 23.15
CA ASN A 51 20.33 5.94 22.58
C ASN A 51 20.72 7.06 21.60
N GLU A 52 21.67 6.76 20.70
CA GLU A 52 22.05 7.68 19.63
C GLU A 52 20.85 7.98 18.73
N ALA A 53 20.58 9.25 18.45
CA ALA A 53 19.31 9.69 17.85
C ALA A 53 18.99 8.97 16.53
N LEU A 54 20.00 8.72 15.69
CA LEU A 54 19.83 8.01 14.41
C LEU A 54 19.53 6.52 14.60
N ASP A 55 20.16 5.86 15.58
CA ASP A 55 19.90 4.45 15.87
C ASP A 55 18.49 4.27 16.46
N VAL A 56 18.09 5.17 17.36
CA VAL A 56 16.73 5.20 17.94
C VAL A 56 15.68 5.30 16.84
N LEU A 57 15.91 6.20 15.90
CA LEU A 57 15.02 6.49 14.80
C LEU A 57 14.89 5.32 13.81
N ASN A 58 16.01 4.66 13.50
CA ASN A 58 15.99 3.41 12.73
C ASN A 58 15.14 2.34 13.42
N ILE A 59 15.24 2.21 14.75
CA ILE A 59 14.42 1.29 15.54
C ILE A 59 12.94 1.71 15.57
N GLN A 60 12.63 3.00 15.72
CA GLN A 60 11.24 3.48 15.70
C GLN A 60 10.59 3.20 14.34
N VAL A 61 11.31 3.49 13.24
CA VAL A 61 10.87 3.16 11.87
C VAL A 61 10.68 1.65 11.72
N ALA A 62 11.64 0.83 12.16
CA ALA A 62 11.54 -0.62 12.09
C ALA A 62 10.35 -1.16 12.89
N LEU A 63 10.11 -0.66 14.09
CA LEU A 63 8.97 -1.06 14.92
C LEU A 63 7.64 -0.68 14.26
N VAL A 64 7.54 0.50 13.64
CA VAL A 64 6.36 0.90 12.88
C VAL A 64 6.16 0.01 11.64
N GLN A 65 7.23 -0.33 10.93
CA GLN A 65 7.19 -1.22 9.76
C GLN A 65 6.81 -2.67 10.13
N VAL A 66 7.32 -3.19 11.25
CA VAL A 66 6.94 -4.50 11.80
C VAL A 66 5.47 -4.54 12.19
N GLY A 67 4.94 -3.41 12.69
CA GLY A 67 3.54 -3.23 13.02
C GLY A 67 3.10 -3.93 14.32
N PRO A 68 1.96 -3.53 14.90
CA PRO A 68 1.52 -3.98 16.23
C PRO A 68 1.18 -5.47 16.31
N ALA A 69 0.81 -6.12 15.20
CA ALA A 69 0.49 -7.55 15.17
C ALA A 69 1.71 -8.44 15.47
N ASN A 70 2.92 -7.96 15.16
CA ASN A 70 4.17 -8.64 15.43
C ASN A 70 4.94 -7.97 16.58
N GLY A 71 4.25 -7.34 17.52
CA GLY A 71 4.87 -6.67 18.67
C GLY A 71 5.47 -5.29 18.39
N GLY A 72 5.41 -4.80 17.15
CA GLY A 72 5.83 -3.46 16.72
C GLY A 72 4.83 -2.35 17.10
N GLN A 73 4.90 -1.22 16.41
CA GLN A 73 4.13 -0.01 16.71
C GLN A 73 3.19 0.41 15.58
N THR A 74 2.19 1.21 15.91
CA THR A 74 1.21 1.75 14.97
C THR A 74 1.79 2.96 14.21
N PRO A 75 1.24 3.33 13.03
CA PRO A 75 1.78 4.43 12.23
C PRO A 75 1.76 5.83 12.86
N ASP A 76 0.97 6.03 13.92
CA ASP A 76 0.93 7.26 14.74
C ASP A 76 2.04 7.31 15.80
N PHE A 77 2.85 6.25 15.92
CA PHE A 77 4.00 6.22 16.81
C PHE A 77 5.07 7.22 16.36
N ALA A 78 5.55 8.02 17.30
CA ALA A 78 6.54 9.06 17.03
C ALA A 78 7.88 8.45 16.58
N MET A 79 8.34 8.84 15.38
CA MET A 79 9.64 8.50 14.81
C MET A 79 10.52 9.75 14.83
N ASP A 80 10.87 10.20 16.03
CA ASP A 80 11.54 11.47 16.33
C ASP A 80 13.02 11.30 16.70
N GLY A 81 13.51 10.06 16.79
CA GLY A 81 14.86 9.73 17.26
C GLY A 81 15.05 9.86 18.77
N ILE A 82 13.98 10.03 19.54
CA ILE A 82 14.04 10.20 20.99
C ILE A 82 13.70 8.89 21.71
N CYS A 83 14.63 8.39 22.52
CA CYS A 83 14.42 7.16 23.31
C CYS A 83 13.70 7.45 24.63
N GLY A 84 12.49 7.98 24.52
CA GLY A 84 11.60 8.26 25.65
C GLY A 84 10.90 7.00 26.19
N PRO A 85 10.05 7.15 27.22
CA PRO A 85 9.29 6.05 27.81
C PRO A 85 8.47 5.24 26.80
N LYS A 86 7.90 5.90 25.77
CA LYS A 86 7.13 5.25 24.70
C LYS A 86 7.99 4.32 23.84
N THR A 87 9.20 4.77 23.47
CA THR A 87 10.17 3.97 22.71
C THR A 87 10.66 2.77 23.51
N LYS A 88 10.98 2.95 24.79
CA LYS A 88 11.38 1.85 25.67
C LYS A 88 10.27 0.81 25.85
N ALA A 89 9.03 1.26 26.06
CA ALA A 89 7.87 0.38 26.16
C ALA A 89 7.59 -0.37 24.84
N ALA A 90 7.78 0.29 23.69
CA ALA A 90 7.64 -0.33 22.38
C ALA A 90 8.66 -1.47 22.16
N ILE A 91 9.92 -1.26 22.56
CA ILE A 91 10.98 -2.27 22.50
C ILE A 91 10.63 -3.46 23.40
N GLN A 92 10.23 -3.21 24.65
CA GLN A 92 9.83 -4.27 25.58
C GLN A 92 8.62 -5.05 25.07
N LYS A 93 7.62 -4.38 24.51
CA LYS A 93 6.45 -5.04 23.91
C LYS A 93 6.86 -5.97 22.77
N PHE A 94 7.76 -5.50 21.90
CA PHE A 94 8.29 -6.31 20.82
C PHE A 94 9.05 -7.54 21.34
N GLN A 95 9.94 -7.35 22.32
CA GLN A 95 10.71 -8.46 22.89
C GLN A 95 9.83 -9.46 23.64
N LEU A 96 8.83 -9.00 24.39
CA LEU A 96 7.89 -9.87 25.10
C LEU A 96 7.10 -10.75 24.13
N GLN A 97 6.69 -10.19 22.98
CA GLN A 97 5.96 -10.91 21.94
C GLN A 97 6.79 -12.05 21.31
N HIS A 98 8.10 -11.86 21.13
CA HIS A 98 8.95 -12.82 20.39
C HIS A 98 9.83 -13.70 21.27
N PHE A 99 10.17 -13.27 22.49
CA PHE A 99 11.12 -13.95 23.38
C PHE A 99 10.55 -14.24 24.78
N GLY A 100 9.35 -13.76 25.09
CA GLY A 100 8.74 -13.88 26.41
C GLY A 100 9.50 -13.12 27.51
N TRP A 101 9.09 -13.31 28.77
CA TRP A 101 9.62 -12.56 29.91
C TRP A 101 11.13 -12.74 30.14
N LYS A 102 11.69 -13.89 29.76
CA LYS A 102 13.13 -14.19 29.92
C LYS A 102 14.03 -13.45 28.92
N GLY A 103 13.46 -12.94 27.82
CA GLY A 103 14.18 -12.21 26.77
C GLY A 103 13.73 -10.77 26.59
N CYS A 104 12.96 -10.23 27.55
CA CYS A 104 12.44 -8.86 27.54
C CYS A 104 13.20 -8.01 28.56
N ASP A 105 14.31 -7.42 28.12
CA ASP A 105 15.18 -6.53 28.92
C ASP A 105 15.02 -5.04 28.56
N GLY A 106 14.28 -4.75 27.48
CA GLY A 106 14.06 -3.41 26.97
C GLY A 106 15.27 -2.81 26.25
N LEU A 107 16.27 -3.61 25.87
CA LEU A 107 17.50 -3.17 25.20
C LEU A 107 17.69 -3.89 23.85
N ILE A 108 17.92 -3.12 22.79
CA ILE A 108 18.33 -3.62 21.48
C ILE A 108 19.82 -3.36 21.29
N GLU A 109 20.60 -4.42 21.13
CA GLU A 109 22.04 -4.36 20.90
C GLU A 109 22.41 -4.69 19.44
N PRO A 110 23.47 -4.06 18.89
CA PRO A 110 23.96 -4.39 17.56
C PRO A 110 24.28 -5.90 17.43
N GLY A 111 23.78 -6.53 16.37
CA GLY A 111 24.06 -7.93 16.05
C GLY A 111 23.38 -8.98 16.95
N LYS A 112 22.51 -8.58 17.88
CA LYS A 112 21.83 -9.52 18.79
C LYS A 112 20.42 -9.91 18.31
N GLN A 113 19.82 -10.85 19.04
CA GLN A 113 18.55 -11.52 18.70
C GLN A 113 17.39 -10.57 18.39
N THR A 114 17.23 -9.47 19.13
CA THR A 114 16.12 -8.53 18.91
C THR A 114 16.25 -7.81 17.57
N LEU A 115 17.45 -7.39 17.19
CA LEU A 115 17.72 -6.75 15.90
C LEU A 115 17.62 -7.76 14.74
N ALA A 116 18.12 -8.98 14.94
CA ALA A 116 17.98 -10.06 13.97
C ALA A 116 16.50 -10.38 13.69
N LYS A 117 15.66 -10.44 14.75
CA LYS A 117 14.23 -10.69 14.61
C LYS A 117 13.50 -9.54 13.92
N LEU A 118 13.85 -8.28 14.20
CA LEU A 118 13.34 -7.13 13.44
C LEU A 118 13.65 -7.28 11.95
N ASN A 119 14.88 -7.63 11.61
CA ASN A 119 15.29 -7.81 10.20
C ASN A 119 14.61 -9.00 9.53
N GLU A 120 14.43 -10.12 10.23
CA GLU A 120 13.67 -11.28 9.77
C GLU A 120 12.23 -10.89 9.40
N LEU A 121 11.54 -10.18 10.29
CA LEU A 121 10.15 -9.74 10.09
C LEU A 121 10.02 -8.70 8.98
N LEU A 122 11.08 -7.94 8.72
CA LEU A 122 11.14 -6.97 7.62
C LEU A 122 11.62 -7.58 6.30
N GLY A 123 11.77 -8.91 6.23
CA GLY A 123 12.17 -9.61 5.00
C GLY A 123 13.65 -9.47 4.64
N HIS A 124 14.48 -8.94 5.53
CA HIS A 124 15.93 -8.83 5.36
C HIS A 124 16.68 -10.07 5.90
N GLY A 125 16.01 -11.22 5.91
CA GLY A 125 16.53 -12.49 6.41
C GLY A 125 17.65 -13.04 5.51
N GLY A 126 18.88 -12.60 5.75
CA GLY A 126 20.08 -13.13 5.11
C GLY A 126 21.33 -12.79 5.90
N GLY A 127 21.77 -13.73 6.74
CA GLY A 127 23.11 -13.72 7.34
C GLY A 127 23.14 -14.08 8.82
N GLY A 128 23.24 -15.37 9.14
CA GLY A 128 23.46 -15.82 10.51
C GLY A 128 23.48 -17.33 10.69
N GLY A 129 24.54 -17.99 10.21
CA GLY A 129 25.03 -19.25 10.78
C GLY A 129 24.28 -20.53 10.41
N ILE A 130 24.76 -21.20 9.38
CA ILE A 130 24.51 -22.63 9.15
C ILE A 130 25.35 -23.41 10.17
N PRO A 131 24.81 -24.20 11.10
CA PRO A 131 25.57 -25.28 11.69
C PRO A 131 25.57 -26.42 10.67
N ILE A 132 26.74 -26.71 10.13
CA ILE A 132 27.02 -27.93 9.38
C ILE A 132 26.70 -29.11 10.31
N LEU A 133 25.65 -29.87 10.01
CA LEU A 133 25.45 -31.21 10.56
C LEU A 133 25.74 -32.22 9.46
N GLY A 134 26.79 -32.98 9.71
CA GLY A 134 27.30 -34.03 8.85
C GLY A 134 26.31 -35.17 8.66
N ALA A 135 26.58 -35.91 7.58
CA ALA A 135 25.97 -37.18 7.25
C ALA A 135 26.09 -38.19 8.41
N GLY A 136 25.00 -38.92 8.66
CA GLY A 136 24.97 -40.08 9.57
C GLY A 136 23.54 -40.62 9.72
N PRO A 137 23.27 -41.93 9.53
CA PRO A 137 21.96 -42.45 9.17
C PRO A 137 21.14 -42.97 10.35
N GLY A 138 19.82 -43.10 10.14
CA GLY A 138 18.98 -44.10 10.83
C GLY A 138 17.93 -43.54 11.78
N GLY A 139 16.66 -43.82 11.49
CA GLY A 139 15.56 -43.61 12.43
C GLY A 139 14.22 -43.35 11.76
N ALA A 140 13.61 -44.42 11.25
CA ALA A 140 12.27 -44.39 10.68
C ALA A 140 11.20 -43.91 11.68
N ALA A 141 10.37 -42.95 11.25
CA ALA A 141 9.05 -42.74 11.82
C ALA A 141 8.05 -42.49 10.68
N LYS A 142 7.00 -43.32 10.67
CA LYS A 142 5.97 -43.50 9.64
C LYS A 142 5.35 -42.18 9.15
N GLN A 143 5.38 -41.98 7.83
CA GLN A 143 4.42 -41.12 7.13
C GLN A 143 3.06 -41.80 7.13
N ALA A 144 2.08 -41.19 7.79
CA ALA A 144 0.68 -41.41 7.50
C ALA A 144 0.29 -40.50 6.34
N GLY A 145 -0.20 -41.10 5.25
CA GLY A 145 -0.65 -40.40 4.06
C GLY A 145 -1.83 -39.48 4.36
N GLY A 146 -1.64 -38.20 4.07
CA GLY A 146 -2.70 -37.21 3.96
C GLY A 146 -2.56 -36.55 2.60
N SER A 147 -3.36 -37.00 1.64
CA SER A 147 -3.52 -36.35 0.33
C SER A 147 -3.93 -34.89 0.57
N ALA A 148 -3.05 -33.95 0.21
CA ALA A 148 -3.42 -32.54 0.18
C ALA A 148 -4.58 -32.35 -0.82
N PRO A 149 -5.66 -31.65 -0.45
CA PRO A 149 -6.74 -31.41 -1.39
C PRO A 149 -6.23 -30.52 -2.53
N SER A 150 -6.43 -30.99 -3.76
CA SER A 150 -6.27 -30.20 -4.99
C SER A 150 -7.13 -28.95 -4.88
N ALA A 151 -6.50 -27.77 -4.86
CA ALA A 151 -7.22 -26.49 -4.82
C ALA A 151 -8.13 -26.35 -6.05
N ALA A 152 -9.37 -25.91 -5.83
CA ALA A 152 -10.30 -25.58 -6.90
C ALA A 152 -9.73 -24.46 -7.80
N PRO A 153 -10.10 -24.41 -9.10
CA PRO A 153 -9.63 -23.35 -9.98
C PRO A 153 -10.10 -21.97 -9.49
N PRO A 154 -9.29 -20.91 -9.68
CA PRO A 154 -9.64 -19.55 -9.24
C PRO A 154 -10.92 -19.05 -9.92
N THR A 155 -11.81 -18.42 -9.13
CA THR A 155 -13.01 -17.76 -9.66
C THR A 155 -12.64 -16.54 -10.52
N GLU A 156 -13.56 -16.06 -11.34
CA GLU A 156 -13.35 -14.86 -12.18
C GLU A 156 -13.05 -13.60 -11.35
N LEU A 157 -13.55 -13.51 -10.12
CA LEU A 157 -13.21 -12.43 -9.20
C LEU A 157 -11.75 -12.55 -8.74
N GLN A 158 -11.31 -13.76 -8.40
CA GLN A 158 -9.94 -14.04 -7.95
C GLN A 158 -8.91 -13.74 -9.04
N LYS A 159 -9.24 -14.03 -10.30
CA LYS A 159 -8.42 -13.64 -11.45
C LYS A 159 -8.28 -12.12 -11.56
N GLY A 160 -9.39 -11.38 -11.49
CA GLY A 160 -9.37 -9.91 -11.51
C GLY A 160 -8.58 -9.30 -10.34
N ILE A 161 -8.71 -9.86 -9.14
CA ILE A 161 -7.95 -9.47 -7.94
C ILE A 161 -6.45 -9.73 -8.11
N ALA A 162 -6.08 -10.92 -8.58
CA ALA A 162 -4.68 -11.28 -8.81
C ALA A 162 -4.04 -10.38 -9.90
N LEU A 163 -4.79 -10.09 -10.96
CA LEU A 163 -4.34 -9.19 -12.02
C LEU A 163 -4.17 -7.74 -11.51
N ALA A 164 -5.09 -7.25 -10.67
CA ALA A 164 -4.96 -5.94 -10.04
C ALA A 164 -3.69 -5.86 -9.17
N LEU A 165 -3.42 -6.87 -8.33
CA LEU A 165 -2.21 -6.92 -7.51
C LEU A 165 -0.95 -6.93 -8.38
N LYS A 166 -0.93 -7.70 -9.47
CA LYS A 166 0.18 -7.70 -10.44
C LYS A 166 0.44 -6.30 -11.01
N TRP A 167 -0.61 -5.57 -11.39
CA TRP A 167 -0.48 -4.21 -11.92
C TRP A 167 -0.02 -3.21 -10.86
N ILE A 168 -0.48 -3.34 -9.62
CA ILE A 168 -0.02 -2.52 -8.48
C ILE A 168 1.48 -2.73 -8.23
N LEU A 169 1.95 -3.98 -8.23
CA LEU A 169 3.37 -4.29 -8.05
C LEU A 169 4.24 -3.71 -9.19
N ALA A 170 3.76 -3.82 -10.44
CA ALA A 170 4.44 -3.22 -11.59
C ALA A 170 4.50 -1.69 -11.48
N ALA A 171 3.40 -1.06 -11.05
CA ALA A 171 3.32 0.37 -10.78
C ALA A 171 4.33 0.80 -9.71
N GLN A 172 4.40 0.11 -8.57
CA GLN A 172 5.37 0.40 -7.51
C GLN A 172 6.81 0.30 -8.04
N ALA A 173 7.13 -0.78 -8.75
CA ALA A 173 8.47 -0.97 -9.32
C ALA A 173 8.86 0.17 -10.28
N ASN A 174 7.91 0.64 -11.11
CA ASN A 174 8.15 1.77 -12.00
C ASN A 174 8.38 3.08 -11.25
N VAL A 175 7.57 3.37 -10.23
CA VAL A 175 7.75 4.58 -9.40
C VAL A 175 9.09 4.54 -8.67
N ILE A 176 9.44 3.40 -8.05
CA ILE A 176 10.72 3.21 -7.35
C ILE A 176 11.91 3.43 -8.30
N ALA A 177 11.86 2.85 -9.50
CA ALA A 177 12.91 3.02 -10.50
C ALA A 177 13.05 4.48 -10.98
N ALA A 178 11.98 5.27 -10.89
CA ALA A 178 11.98 6.68 -11.27
C ALA A 178 12.46 7.62 -10.16
N ILE A 179 12.39 7.23 -8.88
CA ILE A 179 12.77 8.08 -7.72
C ILE A 179 14.14 8.76 -7.89
N PRO A 180 15.23 8.06 -8.26
CA PRO A 180 16.54 8.69 -8.41
C PRO A 180 16.56 9.77 -9.51
N MET A 181 15.64 9.68 -10.48
CA MET A 181 15.59 10.55 -11.66
C MET A 181 14.73 11.79 -11.45
N VAL A 182 13.85 11.83 -10.44
CA VAL A 182 12.85 12.88 -10.25
C VAL A 182 13.45 14.29 -10.26
N ASN A 183 14.52 14.50 -9.50
CA ASN A 183 15.22 15.79 -9.40
C ASN A 183 16.50 15.86 -10.25
N SER A 184 16.83 14.78 -10.97
CA SER A 184 17.99 14.77 -11.87
C SER A 184 17.74 15.66 -13.09
N LYS A 185 18.81 16.10 -13.76
CA LYS A 185 18.75 16.69 -15.09
C LYS A 185 18.81 15.58 -16.13
N ASP A 186 18.17 15.75 -17.27
CA ASP A 186 18.37 14.84 -18.41
C ASP A 186 19.82 14.97 -18.89
N THR A 187 20.63 13.95 -18.59
CA THR A 187 21.98 13.81 -19.13
C THR A 187 21.95 12.85 -20.30
N PRO A 188 22.46 13.24 -21.49
CA PRO A 188 22.66 12.32 -22.59
C PRO A 188 23.61 11.20 -22.15
N GLY A 189 23.09 9.99 -22.01
CA GLY A 189 23.85 8.79 -21.69
C GLY A 189 23.88 7.84 -22.89
N PRO A 190 24.83 6.89 -22.93
CA PRO A 190 24.96 5.94 -24.05
C PRO A 190 23.76 4.99 -24.18
N PHE A 191 22.92 4.87 -23.15
CA PHE A 191 21.74 4.00 -23.13
C PHE A 191 20.46 4.79 -22.85
N GLN A 192 19.66 5.04 -23.88
CA GLN A 192 18.40 5.81 -23.76
C GLN A 192 17.38 5.16 -22.82
N VAL A 193 17.40 3.83 -22.65
CA VAL A 193 16.49 3.11 -21.72
C VAL A 193 16.69 3.51 -20.25
N PHE A 194 17.87 4.04 -19.91
CA PHE A 194 18.17 4.57 -18.58
C PHE A 194 18.07 6.09 -18.50
N SER A 195 17.61 6.75 -19.57
CA SER A 195 17.42 8.19 -19.53
C SER A 195 16.35 8.55 -18.50
N ARG A 196 16.48 9.74 -17.92
CA ARG A 196 15.45 10.29 -17.06
C ARG A 196 14.14 10.42 -17.82
N SER A 197 14.15 10.83 -19.09
CA SER A 197 12.94 10.91 -19.93
C SER A 197 12.17 9.58 -19.97
N GLU A 198 12.85 8.45 -20.19
CA GLU A 198 12.21 7.13 -20.23
C GLU A 198 11.75 6.68 -18.85
N ARG A 199 12.58 6.88 -17.81
CA ARG A 199 12.24 6.53 -16.42
C ARG A 199 11.05 7.33 -15.88
N MET A 200 10.90 8.59 -16.29
CA MET A 200 9.82 9.47 -15.85
C MET A 200 8.60 9.43 -16.79
N ARG A 201 8.66 8.73 -17.92
CA ARG A 201 7.65 8.77 -18.99
C ARG A 201 6.22 8.52 -18.50
N HIS A 202 5.99 7.41 -17.80
CA HIS A 202 4.65 7.06 -17.30
C HIS A 202 4.21 7.97 -16.15
N LEU A 203 5.12 8.33 -15.24
CA LEU A 203 4.83 9.28 -14.15
C LEU A 203 4.41 10.64 -14.70
N ASN A 204 5.09 11.13 -15.74
CA ASN A 204 4.77 12.39 -16.37
C ASN A 204 3.48 12.30 -17.20
N LYS A 205 3.21 11.20 -17.91
CA LYS A 205 1.94 11.02 -18.65
C LYS A 205 0.73 11.08 -17.70
N HIS A 206 0.78 10.35 -16.60
CA HIS A 206 -0.38 10.15 -15.73
C HIS A 206 -0.50 11.15 -14.61
N PHE A 207 0.62 11.64 -14.07
CA PHE A 207 0.64 12.53 -12.89
C PHE A 207 1.29 13.89 -13.15
N LEU A 208 1.86 14.13 -14.33
CA LEU A 208 2.54 15.38 -14.70
C LEU A 208 3.58 15.83 -13.66
N ILE A 209 4.35 14.88 -13.09
CA ILE A 209 5.31 15.15 -11.99
C ILE A 209 6.22 16.34 -12.33
N ASP A 210 6.76 16.41 -13.54
CA ASP A 210 7.65 17.49 -13.94
C ASP A 210 7.02 18.88 -14.02
N LYS A 211 5.70 18.94 -14.13
CA LYS A 211 4.93 20.20 -14.13
C LYS A 211 4.48 20.61 -12.72
N THR A 212 4.98 19.94 -11.68
CA THR A 212 4.68 20.28 -10.28
C THR A 212 5.91 20.82 -9.56
N PRO A 213 5.75 21.79 -8.64
CA PRO A 213 6.87 22.31 -7.85
C PRO A 213 7.41 21.26 -6.85
N ALA A 214 6.55 20.41 -6.30
CA ALA A 214 6.89 19.41 -5.28
C ALA A 214 7.13 18.01 -5.87
N LYS A 215 7.95 17.90 -6.92
CA LYS A 215 8.14 16.67 -7.72
C LYS A 215 8.34 15.41 -6.86
N MET A 216 9.32 15.43 -5.96
CA MET A 216 9.65 14.29 -5.09
C MET A 216 8.51 13.94 -4.12
N ALA A 217 7.85 14.94 -3.53
CA ALA A 217 6.73 14.69 -2.64
C ALA A 217 5.56 14.03 -3.39
N ASN A 218 5.27 14.50 -4.60
CA ASN A 218 4.22 13.96 -5.45
C ASN A 218 4.55 12.54 -5.93
N THR A 219 5.81 12.25 -6.31
CA THR A 219 6.24 10.88 -6.63
C THR A 219 6.10 9.94 -5.44
N ARG A 220 6.48 10.38 -4.23
CA ARG A 220 6.31 9.60 -3.00
C ARG A 220 4.84 9.40 -2.64
N PHE A 221 3.99 10.39 -2.92
CA PHE A 221 2.55 10.26 -2.74
C PHE A 221 1.99 9.15 -3.64
N VAL A 222 2.35 9.12 -4.92
CA VAL A 222 1.96 8.04 -5.85
C VAL A 222 2.42 6.67 -5.34
N LEU A 223 3.69 6.55 -4.92
CA LEU A 223 4.22 5.30 -4.37
C LEU A 223 3.45 4.85 -3.12
N LYS A 224 3.25 5.76 -2.16
CA LYS A 224 2.52 5.50 -0.91
C LYS A 224 1.09 5.04 -1.17
N THR A 225 0.42 5.60 -2.19
CA THR A 225 -0.91 5.16 -2.60
C THR A 225 -0.88 3.70 -3.05
N PHE A 226 0.03 3.33 -3.96
CA PHE A 226 0.18 1.93 -4.39
C PHE A 226 0.63 0.99 -3.26
N ASP A 227 1.49 1.44 -2.34
CA ASP A 227 1.88 0.66 -1.16
C ASP A 227 0.68 0.29 -0.30
N ARG A 228 -0.24 1.25 -0.09
CA ARG A 228 -1.48 0.99 0.65
C ARG A 228 -2.44 0.10 -0.11
N MET A 229 -2.54 0.26 -1.43
CA MET A 229 -3.32 -0.66 -2.26
C MET A 229 -2.80 -2.09 -2.10
N ARG A 230 -1.48 -2.29 -2.15
CA ARG A 230 -0.83 -3.60 -1.89
C ARG A 230 -1.17 -4.13 -0.50
N GLN A 231 -1.11 -3.30 0.54
CA GLN A 231 -1.45 -3.69 1.92
C GLN A 231 -2.89 -4.21 2.09
N VAL A 232 -3.83 -3.80 1.23
CA VAL A 232 -5.19 -4.37 1.23
C VAL A 232 -5.17 -5.88 0.97
N PHE A 233 -4.19 -6.38 0.22
CA PHE A 233 -4.06 -7.79 -0.15
C PHE A 233 -3.24 -8.64 0.85
N GLU A 234 -2.47 -8.02 1.76
CA GLU A 234 -1.39 -8.69 2.51
C GLU A 234 -1.73 -9.06 3.96
N ARG A 235 -2.96 -8.84 4.45
CA ARG A 235 -3.28 -8.93 5.88
C ARG A 235 -3.81 -10.32 6.28
N PRO A 236 -3.10 -11.10 7.13
CA PRO A 236 -3.65 -12.34 7.68
C PRO A 236 -4.67 -12.02 8.79
N GLY A 237 -5.82 -12.70 8.82
CA GLY A 237 -6.80 -12.59 9.92
C GLY A 237 -8.23 -12.21 9.53
N GLY A 238 -8.61 -12.33 8.25
CA GLY A 238 -10.02 -12.29 7.83
C GLY A 238 -10.65 -10.90 7.77
N LEU A 239 -9.89 -9.84 8.02
CA LEU A 239 -10.38 -8.49 7.83
C LEU A 239 -10.08 -7.94 6.43
N TRP A 240 -8.89 -8.05 5.82
CA TRP A 240 -8.67 -7.58 4.43
C TRP A 240 -7.64 -8.42 3.63
N GLY A 241 -8.04 -8.78 2.40
CA GLY A 241 -7.55 -9.79 1.43
C GLY A 241 -8.64 -9.86 0.33
N GLU A 242 -9.04 -11.02 -0.20
CA GLU A 242 -10.27 -11.10 -1.03
C GLU A 242 -11.53 -10.62 -0.28
N ALA A 243 -11.56 -10.80 1.05
CA ALA A 243 -12.63 -10.31 1.93
C ALA A 243 -12.83 -8.79 1.86
N ALA A 244 -11.88 -8.10 1.21
CA ALA A 244 -11.99 -6.69 0.97
C ALA A 244 -13.11 -6.30 0.00
N PHE A 245 -13.40 -7.24 -0.89
CA PHE A 245 -14.32 -7.07 -1.99
C PHE A 245 -15.57 -7.85 -1.65
N GLN A 246 -16.69 -7.16 -1.47
CA GLN A 246 -17.95 -7.80 -1.09
C GLN A 246 -19.03 -7.51 -2.12
N PRO A 247 -19.97 -8.43 -2.34
CA PRO A 247 -21.15 -8.14 -3.13
C PRO A 247 -21.88 -6.92 -2.59
N ASP A 248 -22.32 -6.03 -3.47
CA ASP A 248 -23.10 -4.86 -3.10
C ASP A 248 -24.45 -5.27 -2.46
N PRO A 249 -24.66 -4.97 -1.16
CA PRO A 249 -25.94 -5.28 -0.50
C PRO A 249 -27.10 -4.44 -1.05
N LEU A 250 -26.83 -3.29 -1.68
CA LEU A 250 -27.84 -2.41 -2.27
C LEU A 250 -28.26 -2.84 -3.68
N LYS A 251 -27.50 -3.76 -4.30
CA LYS A 251 -27.70 -4.26 -5.68
C LYS A 251 -27.86 -3.12 -6.70
N ASP A 252 -27.03 -2.10 -6.60
CA ASP A 252 -27.04 -0.93 -7.46
C ASP A 252 -26.61 -1.32 -8.89
N ASN A 253 -27.59 -1.43 -9.79
CA ASN A 253 -27.33 -1.73 -11.20
C ASN A 253 -26.80 -0.53 -11.99
N THR A 254 -26.66 0.62 -11.34
CA THR A 254 -26.16 1.82 -12.00
C THR A 254 -24.66 1.91 -11.94
N VAL A 255 -23.94 1.05 -11.22
CA VAL A 255 -22.48 1.09 -11.06
C VAL A 255 -21.77 -0.24 -11.21
N TYR A 256 -20.46 -0.23 -11.49
CA TYR A 256 -19.60 -1.41 -11.40
C TYR A 256 -19.19 -1.69 -9.95
N ALA A 257 -18.59 -0.72 -9.30
CA ALA A 257 -18.15 -0.86 -7.92
C ALA A 257 -18.23 0.48 -7.20
N TYR A 258 -18.07 0.44 -5.88
CA TYR A 258 -17.93 1.64 -5.08
C TYR A 258 -17.22 1.38 -3.76
N THR A 259 -16.68 2.44 -3.18
CA THR A 259 -16.16 2.43 -1.82
C THR A 259 -16.37 3.78 -1.10
N TRP A 260 -15.88 3.85 0.14
CA TRP A 260 -15.73 5.09 0.87
C TRP A 260 -14.30 5.56 0.77
N TRP A 261 -14.20 6.88 0.59
CA TRP A 261 -12.95 7.57 0.74
C TRP A 261 -12.28 7.25 2.07
N GLY A 262 -11.00 6.86 1.98
CA GLY A 262 -10.20 6.47 3.13
C GLY A 262 -10.76 5.27 3.88
N GLY A 263 -11.59 4.43 3.25
CA GLY A 263 -12.18 3.23 3.87
C GLY A 263 -11.13 2.31 4.49
N PHE A 264 -9.90 2.29 3.95
CA PHE A 264 -8.74 1.60 4.52
C PHE A 264 -8.50 1.97 6.00
N PHE A 265 -8.83 3.20 6.39
CA PHE A 265 -8.66 3.74 7.75
C PHE A 265 -9.94 3.69 8.60
N LYS A 266 -11.03 3.10 8.07
CA LYS A 266 -12.36 3.09 8.70
C LYS A 266 -12.74 1.71 9.24
N GLY A 267 -11.76 0.92 9.66
CA GLY A 267 -11.94 -0.45 10.13
C GLY A 267 -13.10 -0.58 11.13
N GLY A 268 -14.08 -1.42 10.80
CA GLY A 268 -15.24 -1.68 11.65
C GLY A 268 -16.27 -0.54 11.75
N GLN A 269 -16.10 0.56 11.02
CA GLN A 269 -17.11 1.62 10.93
C GLN A 269 -18.23 1.23 9.96
N HIS A 270 -19.45 1.67 10.26
CA HIS A 270 -20.63 1.36 9.47
C HIS A 270 -21.54 2.58 9.34
N ARG A 271 -22.40 2.57 8.32
CA ARG A 271 -23.54 3.47 8.18
C ARG A 271 -24.77 2.71 7.74
N VAL A 272 -25.95 3.29 7.96
CA VAL A 272 -27.21 2.71 7.48
C VAL A 272 -27.60 3.40 6.17
N GLU A 273 -27.81 2.62 5.11
CA GLU A 273 -28.32 3.12 3.83
C GLU A 273 -29.42 2.21 3.31
N LYS A 274 -30.56 2.78 2.91
CA LYS A 274 -31.73 2.03 2.41
C LYS A 274 -32.05 0.80 3.29
N LYS A 275 -32.01 0.97 4.62
CA LYS A 275 -32.22 -0.07 5.65
C LYS A 275 -31.13 -1.16 5.76
N HIS A 276 -30.03 -1.04 5.02
CA HIS A 276 -28.89 -1.95 5.10
C HIS A 276 -27.77 -1.35 5.96
N LYS A 277 -27.13 -2.17 6.79
CA LYS A 277 -25.93 -1.79 7.53
C LYS A 277 -24.72 -1.99 6.63
N ILE A 278 -24.13 -0.90 6.19
CA ILE A 278 -23.05 -0.86 5.20
C ILE A 278 -21.72 -0.57 5.89
N ARG A 279 -20.72 -1.40 5.64
CA ARG A 279 -19.34 -1.22 6.12
C ARG A 279 -18.61 -0.14 5.35
N LEU A 280 -17.96 0.79 6.05
CA LEU A 280 -17.19 1.86 5.41
C LEU A 280 -15.79 1.43 5.01
N ASP A 281 -15.31 0.33 5.59
CA ASP A 281 -14.03 -0.26 5.29
C ASP A 281 -14.09 -1.25 4.12
N THR A 282 -15.13 -1.21 3.27
CA THR A 282 -15.35 -2.19 2.19
C THR A 282 -15.34 -1.59 0.78
N VAL A 283 -14.86 -2.39 -0.19
CA VAL A 283 -15.09 -2.16 -1.63
C VAL A 283 -16.26 -3.05 -2.06
N PHE A 284 -17.36 -2.44 -2.48
CA PHE A 284 -18.56 -3.16 -2.90
C PHE A 284 -18.60 -3.35 -4.41
N LEU A 285 -18.80 -4.60 -4.83
CA LEU A 285 -18.91 -5.03 -6.21
C LEU A 285 -20.38 -5.17 -6.58
N SER A 286 -20.83 -4.33 -7.51
CA SER A 286 -22.23 -4.25 -7.91
C SER A 286 -22.55 -5.24 -9.03
N PRO A 287 -23.84 -5.55 -9.31
CA PRO A 287 -24.18 -6.59 -10.29
C PRO A 287 -23.53 -6.40 -11.68
N PRO A 288 -23.43 -5.17 -12.25
CA PRO A 288 -22.73 -4.93 -13.52
C PRO A 288 -21.24 -5.29 -13.52
N PHE A 289 -20.58 -5.42 -12.38
CA PHE A 289 -19.17 -5.83 -12.30
C PHE A 289 -18.96 -7.32 -12.62
N THR A 290 -19.94 -8.15 -12.28
CA THR A 290 -19.85 -9.60 -12.44
C THR A 290 -19.53 -10.04 -13.87
N PRO A 291 -20.22 -9.56 -14.92
CA PRO A 291 -19.96 -9.96 -16.30
C PRO A 291 -18.70 -9.32 -16.93
N LEU A 292 -17.97 -8.45 -16.21
CA LEU A 292 -16.78 -7.82 -16.74
C LEU A 292 -15.67 -8.84 -17.04
N VAL A 293 -14.92 -8.58 -18.12
CA VAL A 293 -13.67 -9.30 -18.42
C VAL A 293 -12.60 -8.98 -17.38
N GLU A 294 -11.63 -9.88 -17.23
CA GLU A 294 -10.59 -9.83 -16.19
C GLU A 294 -9.84 -8.48 -16.16
N GLU A 295 -9.41 -7.97 -17.32
CA GLU A 295 -8.70 -6.69 -17.41
C GLU A 295 -9.55 -5.51 -16.90
N ARG A 296 -10.84 -5.49 -17.23
CA ARG A 296 -11.76 -4.43 -16.77
C ARG A 296 -12.06 -4.57 -15.28
N LYS A 297 -12.16 -5.79 -14.75
CA LYS A 297 -12.25 -6.04 -13.29
C LYS A 297 -11.03 -5.49 -12.56
N ALA A 298 -9.83 -5.82 -13.03
CA ALA A 298 -8.59 -5.35 -12.42
C ALA A 298 -8.49 -3.81 -12.45
N PHE A 299 -8.85 -3.21 -13.58
CA PHE A 299 -8.87 -1.76 -13.73
C PHE A 299 -9.84 -1.07 -12.75
N THR A 300 -11.07 -1.59 -12.64
CA THR A 300 -12.06 -1.09 -11.68
C THR A 300 -11.62 -1.31 -10.24
N ILE A 301 -10.99 -2.45 -9.91
CA ILE A 301 -10.45 -2.70 -8.57
C ILE A 301 -9.40 -1.64 -8.19
N ILE A 302 -8.44 -1.34 -9.07
CA ILE A 302 -7.42 -0.33 -8.78
C ILE A 302 -8.03 1.06 -8.62
N HIS A 303 -9.05 1.39 -9.42
CA HIS A 303 -9.77 2.65 -9.34
C HIS A 303 -10.41 2.81 -7.96
N GLU A 304 -11.19 1.82 -7.53
CA GLU A 304 -11.84 1.86 -6.21
C GLU A 304 -10.81 1.85 -5.07
N LEU A 305 -9.73 1.08 -5.21
CA LEU A 305 -8.66 1.08 -4.22
C LEU A 305 -8.00 2.45 -4.07
N ALA A 306 -7.94 3.27 -5.12
CA ALA A 306 -7.38 4.62 -5.05
C ALA A 306 -8.22 5.52 -4.12
N HIS A 307 -9.55 5.47 -4.24
CA HIS A 307 -10.44 6.11 -3.27
C HIS A 307 -10.30 5.51 -1.87
N PHE A 308 -10.24 4.18 -1.79
CA PHE A 308 -10.22 3.44 -0.53
C PHE A 308 -9.02 3.79 0.34
N VAL A 309 -7.84 3.96 -0.28
CA VAL A 309 -6.56 4.19 0.41
C VAL A 309 -6.09 5.64 0.39
N GLY A 310 -6.73 6.50 -0.41
CA GLY A 310 -6.44 7.93 -0.49
C GLY A 310 -6.81 8.64 0.80
N HIS A 311 -5.87 8.84 1.71
CA HIS A 311 -6.05 9.61 2.96
C HIS A 311 -4.69 10.07 3.53
N PRO A 312 -4.54 11.29 4.05
CA PRO A 312 -5.56 12.35 4.17
C PRO A 312 -5.90 13.04 2.84
N GLU A 313 -5.14 12.80 1.79
CA GLU A 313 -5.40 13.36 0.47
C GLU A 313 -6.65 12.71 -0.16
N PHE A 314 -7.53 13.55 -0.72
CA PHE A 314 -8.75 13.10 -1.36
C PHE A 314 -8.48 12.73 -2.81
N ILE A 315 -8.25 11.44 -3.05
CA ILE A 315 -8.30 10.89 -4.41
C ILE A 315 -9.78 10.74 -4.78
N ASP A 316 -10.20 11.48 -5.80
CA ASP A 316 -11.56 11.71 -6.27
C ASP A 316 -11.62 11.42 -7.79
N ASP A 317 -12.75 11.72 -8.40
CA ASP A 317 -13.12 11.41 -9.77
C ASP A 317 -13.13 12.67 -10.63
N HIS A 318 -11.94 13.11 -11.01
CA HIS A 318 -11.78 14.37 -11.75
C HIS A 318 -11.92 14.20 -13.26
N ALA A 319 -11.58 13.02 -13.81
CA ALA A 319 -11.71 12.71 -15.23
C ALA A 319 -11.62 11.20 -15.52
N TYR A 320 -12.23 10.80 -16.65
CA TYR A 320 -12.23 9.43 -17.18
C TYR A 320 -11.66 9.37 -18.59
N ASN A 321 -11.34 8.16 -19.05
CA ASN A 321 -10.92 7.87 -20.42
C ASN A 321 -12.07 7.54 -21.38
N PHE A 322 -13.33 7.91 -21.07
CA PHE A 322 -14.50 7.56 -21.89
C PHE A 322 -14.69 8.45 -23.13
N GLN A 323 -15.22 7.88 -24.23
CA GLN A 323 -15.64 8.64 -25.41
C GLN A 323 -16.90 9.46 -25.12
N GLY A 324 -16.87 10.75 -25.43
CA GLY A 324 -18.07 11.59 -25.46
C GLY A 324 -18.23 12.48 -24.23
N LYS A 325 -17.64 13.67 -24.30
CA LYS A 325 -17.98 14.87 -23.51
C LYS A 325 -18.05 14.67 -21.99
N MET A 326 -16.90 14.59 -21.33
CA MET A 326 -16.56 15.36 -20.12
C MET A 326 -15.05 15.20 -19.85
N LYS A 327 -14.41 16.27 -19.34
CA LYS A 327 -12.95 16.51 -19.26
C LYS A 327 -12.05 15.30 -19.56
N LYS A 328 -11.40 15.31 -20.74
CA LYS A 328 -10.35 14.34 -21.10
C LYS A 328 -9.30 14.34 -19.99
N ILE A 329 -8.91 13.16 -19.48
CA ILE A 329 -7.87 13.03 -18.45
C ILE A 329 -6.58 13.80 -18.80
N ASN A 330 -6.30 13.96 -20.10
CA ASN A 330 -5.17 14.70 -20.64
C ASN A 330 -5.21 16.21 -20.34
N ASN A 331 -6.39 16.76 -20.06
CA ASN A 331 -6.60 18.18 -19.78
C ASN A 331 -6.62 18.49 -18.28
N LEU A 332 -6.51 17.48 -17.40
CA LEU A 332 -6.45 17.71 -15.97
C LEU A 332 -5.14 18.44 -15.60
N PRO A 333 -5.21 19.50 -14.77
CA PRO A 333 -4.02 20.13 -14.24
C PRO A 333 -3.25 19.15 -13.33
N PRO A 334 -1.93 19.34 -13.15
CA PRO A 334 -1.08 18.38 -12.44
C PRO A 334 -1.59 17.96 -11.05
N HIS A 335 -2.10 18.90 -10.25
CA HIS A 335 -2.61 18.60 -8.91
C HIS A 335 -3.86 17.70 -8.93
N LEU A 336 -4.74 17.85 -9.93
CA LEU A 336 -5.92 16.98 -10.05
C LEU A 336 -5.55 15.60 -10.59
N LYS A 337 -4.50 15.48 -11.41
CA LYS A 337 -4.04 14.16 -11.88
C LYS A 337 -3.53 13.28 -10.74
N LEU A 338 -2.86 13.85 -9.74
CA LEU A 338 -2.45 13.15 -8.52
C LEU A 338 -3.64 12.69 -7.68
N LEU A 339 -4.73 13.46 -7.71
CA LEU A 339 -5.94 13.21 -6.94
C LEU A 339 -7.05 12.55 -7.76
N ASN A 340 -6.73 11.97 -8.92
CA ASN A 340 -7.72 11.34 -9.79
C ASN A 340 -7.55 9.81 -9.76
N ALA A 341 -8.57 9.07 -9.32
CA ALA A 341 -8.52 7.61 -9.20
C ALA A 341 -8.15 6.93 -10.53
N GLU A 342 -8.75 7.41 -11.63
CA GLU A 342 -8.48 6.90 -12.97
C GLU A 342 -7.01 7.05 -13.42
N SER A 343 -6.28 8.05 -12.90
CA SER A 343 -4.84 8.19 -13.19
C SER A 343 -4.04 7.00 -12.67
N TYR A 344 -4.43 6.43 -11.52
CA TYR A 344 -3.77 5.27 -10.93
C TYR A 344 -4.04 4.00 -11.72
N SER A 345 -5.29 3.77 -12.13
CA SER A 345 -5.66 2.62 -12.97
C SER A 345 -4.96 2.65 -14.32
N ASN A 346 -4.96 3.81 -15.00
CA ASN A 346 -4.24 3.97 -16.26
C ASN A 346 -2.73 3.77 -16.11
N PHE A 347 -2.13 4.39 -15.08
CA PHE A 347 -0.70 4.22 -14.81
C PHE A 347 -0.33 2.75 -14.57
N ALA A 348 -1.06 2.06 -13.69
CA ALA A 348 -0.80 0.68 -13.35
C ALA A 348 -0.99 -0.26 -14.55
N TYR A 349 -2.04 -0.05 -15.35
CA TYR A 349 -2.26 -0.80 -16.58
C TYR A 349 -1.10 -0.62 -17.57
N GLU A 350 -0.74 0.62 -17.90
CA GLU A 350 0.24 0.88 -18.96
C GLU A 350 1.63 0.39 -18.60
N VAL A 351 2.02 0.55 -17.33
CA VAL A 351 3.30 0.05 -16.83
C VAL A 351 3.35 -1.47 -16.85
N ALA A 352 2.25 -2.14 -16.48
CA ALA A 352 2.22 -3.60 -16.42
C ALA A 352 2.15 -4.26 -17.80
N ASN A 353 1.52 -3.60 -18.79
CA ASN A 353 1.24 -4.20 -20.09
C ASN A 353 2.07 -3.59 -21.24
N GLY A 354 2.75 -2.47 -21.02
CA GLY A 354 3.56 -1.79 -22.05
C GLY A 354 2.75 -1.20 -23.21
N LYS A 355 1.43 -1.11 -23.09
CA LYS A 355 0.49 -0.59 -24.11
C LYS A 355 -0.48 0.39 -23.47
N GLU A 356 -1.07 1.29 -24.27
CA GLU A 356 -2.03 2.28 -23.77
C GLU A 356 -3.24 1.62 -23.11
N ALA A 357 -3.74 2.24 -22.03
CA ALA A 357 -4.96 1.79 -21.38
C ALA A 357 -6.14 1.86 -22.36
N PRO A 358 -6.93 0.78 -22.48
CA PRO A 358 -8.06 0.76 -23.39
C PRO A 358 -9.13 1.73 -22.89
N ILE A 359 -9.94 2.20 -23.84
CA ILE A 359 -11.14 2.96 -23.51
C ILE A 359 -12.17 1.96 -23.00
N PHE A 360 -12.59 2.21 -21.77
CA PHE A 360 -13.33 1.27 -20.97
C PHE A 360 -14.76 1.74 -20.76
#